data_AF-A0AAV4HY55-F1
#
_entry.id   AF-A0AAV4HY55-F1
#
_cell.length_a   1.000
_cell.length_b   1.000
_cell.length_c   1.000
_cell.angle_alpha   90.00
_cell.angle_beta   90.00
_cell.angle_gamma   90.00
#
_symmetry.space_group_name_H-M   'P 1'
#
loop_
_entity.id
_entity.type
_entity.pdbx_description
1 polymer ?
#
loop_
_entity_poly.entity_id
_entity_poly.type
_entity_poly.pdbx_seq_one_letter_code
_entity_poly.pdbx_strand_id
1 'polypeptide(L)'
;MIQHLGKNMKEKLLQLYNTTWTTGNIPQIWKEAIMIPIYKQGKDKKKPESYRPVGLLSCLGKTMERMVNTRMTWYLEKNNILVEEQAGFRRGRCTEDQITPIAQDIEDGFQEKRHTVVVWIDMAKAFDRVWRDGLLFKLKDNGISGNMFKWTEQYL
;
A
#
# COMPACT_ATOMS: atom_id res chain seq x y z
N MET A 1 10.15 5.08 -20.48
CA MET A 1 10.57 3.75 -20.96
C MET A 1 9.40 2.95 -21.56
N ILE A 2 8.41 2.49 -20.79
CA ILE A 2 7.27 1.68 -21.33
C ILE A 2 6.44 2.47 -22.35
N GLN A 3 6.24 3.78 -22.13
CA GLN A 3 5.45 4.64 -23.03
C GLN A 3 6.04 4.77 -24.45
N HIS A 4 7.37 4.62 -24.60
CA HIS A 4 8.07 4.71 -25.89
C HIS A 4 8.18 3.37 -26.62
N LEU A 5 7.63 2.29 -26.07
CA LEU A 5 7.59 1.01 -26.77
C LEU A 5 6.74 1.13 -28.05
N GLY A 6 7.21 0.47 -29.12
CA GLY A 6 6.43 0.31 -30.34
C GLY A 6 5.13 -0.47 -30.11
N LYS A 7 4.16 -0.31 -31.02
CA LYS A 7 2.81 -0.90 -30.93
C LYS A 7 2.85 -2.40 -30.64
N ASN A 8 3.61 -3.17 -31.41
CA ASN A 8 3.72 -4.62 -31.25
C ASN A 8 4.21 -5.03 -29.85
N MET A 9 5.12 -4.28 -29.25
CA MET A 9 5.60 -4.58 -27.90
C MET A 9 4.58 -4.22 -26.83
N LYS A 10 3.81 -3.14 -27.02
CA LYS A 10 2.69 -2.80 -26.13
C LYS A 10 1.60 -3.88 -26.16
N GLU A 11 1.30 -4.44 -27.34
CA GLU A 11 0.35 -5.54 -27.49
C GLU A 11 0.83 -6.82 -26.78
N LYS A 12 2.11 -7.21 -26.96
CA LYS A 12 2.69 -8.33 -26.23
C LYS A 12 2.68 -8.12 -24.71
N LEU A 13 2.95 -6.90 -24.26
CA LEU A 13 2.92 -6.57 -22.83
C LEU A 13 1.50 -6.64 -22.27
N LEU A 14 0.50 -6.17 -23.03
CA LEU A 14 -0.90 -6.30 -22.67
C LEU A 14 -1.32 -7.78 -22.56
N GLN A 15 -0.91 -8.62 -23.52
CA GLN A 15 -1.14 -10.06 -23.45
C GLN A 15 -0.52 -10.66 -22.19
N LEU A 16 0.72 -10.30 -21.86
CA LEU A 16 1.38 -10.75 -20.64
C LEU A 16 0.60 -10.34 -19.38
N TYR A 17 0.17 -9.07 -19.27
CA TYR A 17 -0.63 -8.62 -18.12
C TYR A 17 -1.97 -9.34 -18.01
N ASN A 18 -2.65 -9.57 -19.13
CA ASN A 18 -3.92 -10.32 -19.13
C ASN A 18 -3.69 -11.78 -18.70
N THR A 19 -2.62 -12.43 -19.16
CA THR A 19 -2.28 -13.79 -18.74
C THR A 19 -1.99 -13.86 -17.24
N THR A 20 -1.18 -12.94 -16.70
CA THR A 20 -0.91 -12.94 -15.25
C THR A 20 -2.18 -12.66 -14.45
N TRP A 21 -3.07 -11.78 -14.93
CA TRP A 21 -4.35 -11.48 -14.30
C TRP A 21 -5.31 -12.68 -14.26
N THR A 22 -5.44 -13.42 -15.36
CA THR A 22 -6.39 -14.54 -15.44
C THR A 22 -5.88 -15.80 -14.75
N THR A 23 -4.57 -16.08 -14.86
CA THR A 23 -3.97 -17.29 -14.31
C THR A 23 -3.53 -17.13 -12.86
N GLY A 24 -3.25 -15.90 -12.41
CA GLY A 24 -2.60 -15.63 -11.12
C GLY A 24 -1.08 -15.90 -11.13
N ASN A 25 -0.52 -16.41 -12.23
CA ASN A 25 0.91 -16.70 -12.31
C ASN A 25 1.70 -15.43 -12.61
N ILE A 26 2.50 -14.97 -11.65
CA ILE A 26 3.36 -13.78 -11.81
C ILE A 26 4.81 -14.22 -12.02
N PRO A 27 5.53 -13.63 -12.99
CA PRO A 27 6.95 -13.88 -13.19
C PRO A 27 7.75 -13.63 -11.90
N GLN A 28 8.63 -14.56 -11.54
CA GLN A 28 9.42 -14.46 -10.30
C GLN A 28 10.28 -13.18 -10.26
N ILE A 29 10.85 -12.78 -11.39
CA ILE A 29 11.63 -11.53 -11.53
C ILE A 29 10.84 -10.25 -11.22
N TRP A 30 9.50 -10.31 -11.19
CA TRP A 30 8.69 -9.16 -10.77
C TRP A 30 8.59 -9.03 -9.25
N LYS A 31 8.88 -10.11 -8.51
CA LYS A 31 8.86 -10.16 -7.04
C LYS A 31 10.26 -9.95 -6.43
N GLU A 32 11.30 -9.98 -7.25
CA GLU A 32 12.68 -9.73 -6.85
C GLU A 32 12.96 -8.22 -6.76
N ALA A 33 13.56 -7.80 -5.65
CA ALA A 33 13.91 -6.41 -5.40
C ALA A 33 15.42 -6.22 -5.26
N ILE A 34 15.96 -5.19 -5.94
CA ILE A 34 17.31 -4.71 -5.66
C ILE A 34 17.23 -3.79 -4.43
N MET A 35 17.86 -4.20 -3.34
CA MET A 35 17.80 -3.47 -2.07
C MET A 35 18.84 -2.36 -2.02
N ILE A 36 18.37 -1.11 -1.92
CA ILE A 36 19.22 0.08 -1.78
C ILE A 36 19.04 0.65 -0.36
N PRO A 37 20.09 0.66 0.48
CA PRO A 37 20.01 1.26 1.80
C PRO A 37 20.11 2.79 1.73
N ILE A 38 19.09 3.50 2.19
CA ILE A 38 19.07 4.97 2.29
C ILE A 38 19.38 5.39 3.72
N TYR A 39 20.45 6.16 3.91
CA TYR A 39 20.88 6.62 5.23
C TYR A 39 19.87 7.61 5.85
N LYS A 40 19.55 7.40 7.14
CA LYS A 40 18.77 8.33 7.97
C LYS A 40 19.72 9.39 8.53
N GLN A 41 19.50 10.66 8.19
CA GLN A 41 20.31 11.76 8.70
C GLN A 41 20.35 11.77 10.24
N GLY A 42 21.52 12.11 10.81
CA GLY A 42 21.73 12.20 12.26
C GLY A 42 21.91 10.87 13.00
N LYS A 43 22.06 9.74 12.30
CA LYS A 43 22.24 8.41 12.93
C LYS A 43 23.68 7.88 12.75
N ASP A 44 24.09 6.90 13.54
CA ASP A 44 25.42 6.31 13.41
C ASP A 44 25.54 5.47 12.12
N LYS A 45 26.42 5.87 11.19
CA LYS A 45 26.63 5.18 9.90
C LYS A 45 27.13 3.73 10.06
N LYS A 46 27.67 3.35 11.21
CA LYS A 46 28.15 1.98 11.45
C LYS A 46 27.02 1.01 11.80
N LYS A 47 25.81 1.51 12.09
CA LYS A 47 24.67 0.68 12.51
C LYS A 47 23.70 0.40 11.36
N PRO A 48 23.31 -0.86 11.11
CA PRO A 48 22.31 -1.21 10.09
C PRO A 48 20.98 -0.48 10.27
N GLU A 49 20.52 -0.25 11.51
CA GLU A 49 19.25 0.43 11.80
C GLU A 49 19.21 1.91 11.32
N SER A 50 20.38 2.48 11.05
CA SER A 50 20.55 3.83 10.51
C SER A 50 20.18 3.94 9.03
N TYR A 51 19.90 2.82 8.37
CA TYR A 51 19.50 2.79 6.97
C TYR A 51 18.03 2.35 6.83
N ARG A 52 17.33 2.94 5.86
CA ARG A 52 16.03 2.46 5.38
C ARG A 52 16.27 1.63 4.12
N PRO A 53 15.96 0.33 4.12
CA PRO A 53 16.05 -0.46 2.91
C PRO A 53 14.94 -0.03 1.94
N VAL A 54 15.29 0.31 0.69
CA VAL A 54 14.34 0.58 -0.38
C VAL A 54 14.53 -0.46 -1.48
N GLY A 55 13.48 -1.22 -1.78
CA GLY A 55 13.48 -2.22 -2.84
C GLY A 55 13.15 -1.61 -4.20
N LEU A 56 14.03 -1.77 -5.18
CA LEU A 56 13.74 -1.48 -6.57
C LEU A 56 13.21 -2.73 -7.27
N LEU A 57 11.89 -2.76 -7.46
CA LEU A 57 11.18 -3.80 -8.21
C LEU A 57 11.15 -3.52 -9.72
N SER A 58 10.85 -4.56 -10.50
CA SER A 58 10.60 -4.50 -11.94
C SER A 58 9.62 -3.39 -12.33
N CYS A 59 9.97 -2.59 -13.33
CA CYS A 59 9.07 -1.56 -13.87
C CYS A 59 7.79 -2.13 -14.50
N LEU A 60 7.87 -3.34 -15.08
CA LEU A 60 6.70 -4.04 -15.61
C LEU A 60 5.82 -4.54 -14.47
N GLY A 61 6.43 -5.14 -13.44
CA GLY A 61 5.74 -5.58 -12.22
C GLY A 61 4.98 -4.44 -11.54
N LYS A 62 5.66 -3.32 -11.27
CA LYS A 62 5.05 -2.10 -10.71
C LYS A 62 3.90 -1.54 -11.54
N THR A 63 3.96 -1.68 -12.86
CA THR A 63 2.86 -1.25 -13.74
C THR A 63 1.63 -2.15 -13.53
N MET A 64 1.82 -3.46 -13.42
CA MET A 64 0.76 -4.41 -13.09
C MET A 64 0.20 -4.17 -11.69
N GLU A 65 1.07 -4.05 -10.68
CA GLU A 65 0.70 -3.72 -9.29
C GLU A 65 -0.18 -2.46 -9.23
N ARG A 66 0.18 -1.40 -9.98
CA ARG A 66 -0.62 -0.17 -10.04
C ARG A 66 -2.02 -0.41 -10.61
N MET A 67 -2.15 -1.25 -11.64
CA MET A 67 -3.46 -1.60 -12.21
C MET A 67 -4.31 -2.39 -11.20
N VAL A 68 -3.71 -3.37 -10.52
CA VAL A 68 -4.40 -4.15 -9.47
C VAL A 68 -4.82 -3.26 -8.31
N ASN A 69 -3.90 -2.43 -7.80
CA ASN A 69 -4.17 -1.48 -6.73
C ASN A 69 -5.31 -0.52 -7.10
N THR A 70 -5.31 0.02 -8.32
CA THR A 70 -6.38 0.92 -8.77
C THR A 70 -7.77 0.25 -8.72
N ARG A 71 -7.86 -1.01 -9.17
CA ARG A 71 -9.11 -1.78 -9.12
C ARG A 71 -9.51 -2.11 -7.68
N MET A 72 -8.55 -2.48 -6.85
CA MET A 72 -8.77 -2.80 -5.43
C MET A 72 -9.24 -1.57 -4.66
N THR A 73 -8.56 -0.43 -4.79
CA THR A 73 -8.97 0.84 -4.16
C THR A 73 -10.37 1.24 -4.60
N TRP A 74 -10.71 1.14 -5.89
CA TRP A 74 -12.07 1.43 -6.35
C TRP A 74 -13.11 0.54 -5.67
N TYR A 75 -12.82 -0.76 -5.52
CA TYR A 75 -13.72 -1.69 -4.83
C TYR A 75 -13.86 -1.34 -3.34
N LEU A 76 -12.75 -1.06 -2.65
CA LEU A 76 -12.75 -0.72 -1.22
C LEU A 76 -13.54 0.57 -0.94
N GLU A 77 -13.35 1.60 -1.75
CA GLU A 77 -14.06 2.87 -1.62
C GLU A 77 -15.54 2.72 -1.98
N LYS A 78 -15.86 2.07 -3.11
CA LYS A 78 -17.25 1.91 -3.56
C LYS A 78 -18.12 1.16 -2.55
N ASN A 79 -17.55 0.21 -1.82
CA ASN A 79 -18.26 -0.60 -0.83
C ASN A 79 -18.08 -0.07 0.60
N ASN A 80 -17.48 1.11 0.80
CA ASN A 80 -17.22 1.71 2.11
C ASN A 80 -16.52 0.74 3.10
N ILE A 81 -15.56 -0.05 2.60
CA ILE A 81 -14.84 -1.05 3.41
C ILE A 81 -13.83 -0.36 4.35
N LEU A 82 -13.25 0.76 3.92
CA LEU A 82 -12.31 1.53 4.73
C LEU A 82 -13.07 2.50 5.62
N VAL A 83 -12.75 2.49 6.91
CA VAL A 83 -13.29 3.43 7.91
C VAL A 83 -13.05 4.89 7.49
N GLU A 84 -13.98 5.79 7.77
CA GLU A 84 -13.92 7.17 7.30
C GLU A 84 -12.74 7.94 7.89
N GLU A 85 -12.39 7.61 9.12
CA GLU A 85 -11.28 8.20 9.89
C GLU A 85 -9.92 7.80 9.32
N GLN A 86 -9.81 6.79 8.45
CA GLN A 86 -8.54 6.50 7.81
C GLN A 86 -8.31 7.49 6.67
N ALA A 87 -7.35 8.40 6.82
CA ALA A 87 -6.90 9.29 5.74
C ALA A 87 -5.66 8.77 4.99
N GLY A 88 -4.79 8.02 5.67
CA GLY A 88 -3.54 7.54 5.11
C GLY A 88 -3.74 6.66 3.86
N PHE A 89 -2.95 6.93 2.81
CA PHE A 89 -2.96 6.18 1.54
C PHE A 89 -4.30 6.15 0.78
N ARG A 90 -5.24 7.06 1.09
CA ARG A 90 -6.52 7.17 0.38
C ARG A 90 -6.55 8.41 -0.52
N ARG A 91 -7.23 8.28 -1.65
CA ARG A 91 -7.34 9.37 -2.63
C ARG A 91 -8.28 10.44 -2.12
N GLY A 92 -7.87 11.70 -2.23
CA GLY A 92 -8.71 12.85 -1.85
C GLY A 92 -8.77 13.10 -0.34
N ARG A 93 -7.93 12.41 0.44
CA ARG A 93 -7.71 12.68 1.87
C ARG A 93 -6.31 13.23 2.09
N CYS A 94 -6.14 14.07 3.10
CA CYS A 94 -4.86 14.66 3.49
C CYS A 94 -4.62 14.55 5.01
N THR A 95 -3.47 15.06 5.47
CA THR A 95 -3.15 15.08 6.90
C THR A 95 -4.02 16.05 7.70
N GLU A 96 -4.54 17.10 7.05
CA GLU A 96 -5.41 18.09 7.71
C GLU A 96 -6.77 17.48 8.08
N ASP A 97 -7.27 16.53 7.30
CA ASP A 97 -8.49 15.76 7.62
C ASP A 97 -8.36 14.98 8.94
N GLN A 98 -7.14 14.68 9.40
CA GLN A 98 -6.87 14.00 10.67
C GLN A 98 -6.58 14.97 11.81
N ILE A 99 -5.89 16.07 11.51
CA ILE A 99 -5.53 17.07 12.52
C ILE A 99 -6.77 17.87 12.96
N THR A 100 -7.69 18.14 12.03
CA THR A 100 -8.86 18.99 12.30
C THR A 100 -9.78 18.42 13.39
N PRO A 101 -10.21 17.14 13.33
CA PRO A 101 -11.02 16.56 14.41
C PRO A 101 -10.30 16.53 15.76
N ILE A 102 -9.00 16.20 15.78
CA ILE A 102 -8.20 16.17 17.00
C ILE A 102 -8.10 17.57 17.62
N ALA A 103 -7.89 18.61 16.81
CA ALA A 103 -7.87 19.99 17.29
C ALA A 103 -9.23 20.41 17.86
N GLN A 104 -10.32 20.00 17.22
CA GLN A 104 -11.67 20.25 17.72
C GLN A 104 -11.92 19.56 19.07
N ASP A 105 -11.57 18.28 19.21
CA ASP A 105 -11.73 17.53 20.47
C ASP A 105 -10.94 18.16 21.64
N ILE A 106 -9.78 18.75 21.34
CA ILE A 106 -8.96 19.48 22.31
C ILE A 106 -9.67 20.78 22.73
N GLU A 107 -10.19 21.54 21.77
CA GLU A 107 -10.88 22.81 22.04
C GLU A 107 -12.18 22.58 22.82
N ASP A 108 -12.99 21.61 22.41
CA ASP A 108 -14.26 21.29 23.09
C ASP A 108 -14.00 20.85 24.54
N GLY A 109 -13.01 19.97 24.76
CA GLY A 109 -12.60 19.59 26.10
C GLY A 109 -12.14 20.77 26.95
N PHE A 110 -11.42 21.72 26.37
CA PHE A 110 -11.01 22.95 27.06
C PHE A 110 -12.20 23.82 27.46
N GLN A 111 -13.15 24.07 26.55
CA GLN A 111 -14.36 24.85 26.81
C GLN A 111 -15.24 24.22 27.90
N GLU A 112 -15.31 22.90 27.91
CA GLU A 112 -16.13 22.13 28.85
C GLU A 112 -15.40 21.83 30.17
N LYS A 113 -14.20 22.41 30.38
CA LYS A 113 -13.35 22.22 31.56
C LYS A 113 -13.03 20.75 31.85
N ARG A 114 -12.91 19.94 30.80
CA ARG A 114 -12.49 18.54 30.88
C ARG A 114 -10.99 18.41 30.58
N HIS A 115 -10.44 17.26 30.94
CA HIS A 115 -9.09 16.88 30.52
C HIS A 115 -9.17 16.04 29.25
N THR A 116 -8.63 16.55 28.15
CA THR A 116 -8.47 15.80 26.90
C THR A 116 -7.10 15.12 26.89
N VAL A 117 -7.07 13.82 26.59
CA VAL A 117 -5.84 13.01 26.53
C VAL A 117 -5.76 12.34 25.16
N VAL A 118 -4.61 12.46 24.50
CA VAL A 118 -4.35 11.83 23.20
C VAL A 118 -3.31 10.72 23.36
N VAL A 119 -3.61 9.54 22.79
CA VAL A 119 -2.70 8.38 22.79
C VAL A 119 -2.24 8.13 21.37
N TRP A 120 -0.93 8.28 21.14
CA TRP A 120 -0.30 7.99 19.85
C TRP A 120 0.26 6.58 19.83
N ILE A 121 -0.11 5.80 18.80
CA ILE A 121 0.34 4.42 18.61
C ILE A 121 1.12 4.35 17.31
N ASP A 122 2.36 3.86 17.36
CA ASP A 122 3.20 3.61 16.18
C ASP A 122 3.63 2.15 16.10
N MET A 123 3.56 1.57 14.90
CA MET A 123 3.91 0.17 14.66
C MET A 123 5.33 0.05 14.12
N ALA A 124 6.23 -0.54 14.91
CA ALA A 124 7.58 -0.82 14.47
C ALA A 124 7.59 -1.81 13.29
N LYS A 125 8.20 -1.40 12.17
CA LYS A 125 8.34 -2.21 10.93
C LYS A 125 6.99 -2.75 10.41
N ALA A 126 5.98 -1.89 10.36
CA ALA A 126 4.61 -2.27 9.99
C ALA A 126 4.50 -3.15 8.74
N PHE A 127 5.19 -2.80 7.64
CA PHE A 127 5.16 -3.58 6.40
C PHE A 127 5.86 -4.94 6.51
N ASP A 128 6.97 -5.03 7.24
CA ASP A 128 7.73 -6.28 7.42
C ASP A 128 6.99 -7.28 8.33
N ARG A 129 6.06 -6.79 9.16
CA ARG A 129 5.34 -7.57 10.18
C ARG A 129 3.91 -7.94 9.79
N VAL A 130 3.49 -7.66 8.55
CA VAL A 130 2.13 -8.02 8.10
C VAL A 130 1.96 -9.53 8.12
N TRP A 131 0.97 -10.01 8.88
CA TRP A 131 0.57 -11.42 8.85
C TRP A 131 -0.17 -11.71 7.55
N ARG A 132 0.49 -12.40 6.62
CA ARG A 132 0.02 -12.64 5.25
C ARG A 132 -1.30 -13.42 5.22
N ASP A 133 -1.41 -14.51 5.99
CA ASP A 133 -2.64 -15.31 6.00
C ASP A 133 -3.82 -14.51 6.55
N GLY A 134 -3.60 -13.71 7.59
CA GLY A 134 -4.61 -12.82 8.15
C GLY A 134 -5.03 -11.72 7.17
N LEU A 135 -4.10 -11.18 6.39
CA LEU A 135 -4.41 -10.24 5.32
C LEU A 135 -5.27 -10.91 4.23
N LEU A 136 -4.88 -12.08 3.75
CA LEU A 136 -5.65 -12.83 2.75
C LEU A 136 -7.05 -13.18 3.27
N PHE A 137 -7.16 -13.62 4.52
CA PHE A 137 -8.45 -13.86 5.16
C PHE A 137 -9.32 -12.59 5.13
N LYS A 138 -8.79 -11.44 5.57
CA LYS A 138 -9.52 -10.16 5.55
C LYS A 138 -9.93 -9.74 4.15
N LEU A 139 -9.08 -9.92 3.14
CA LEU A 139 -9.44 -9.59 1.76
C LEU A 139 -10.65 -10.41 1.31
N LYS A 140 -10.64 -11.73 1.59
CA LYS A 140 -11.74 -12.63 1.22
C LYS A 140 -13.03 -12.32 1.98
N ASP A 141 -12.91 -12.06 3.29
CA ASP A 141 -14.03 -11.69 4.18
C ASP A 141 -14.70 -10.37 3.72
N ASN A 142 -13.90 -9.41 3.26
CA ASN A 142 -14.38 -8.17 2.66
C ASN A 142 -14.81 -8.30 1.19
N GLY A 143 -15.01 -9.53 0.69
CA GLY A 143 -15.58 -9.80 -0.63
C GLY A 143 -14.60 -9.70 -1.82
N ILE A 144 -13.30 -9.48 -1.58
CA ILE A 144 -12.28 -9.53 -2.63
C ILE A 144 -12.04 -10.98 -3.00
N SER A 145 -12.39 -11.33 -4.24
CA SER A 145 -12.36 -12.70 -4.76
C SER A 145 -11.91 -12.76 -6.22
N GLY A 146 -11.90 -13.96 -6.80
CA GLY A 146 -11.57 -14.18 -8.21
C GLY A 146 -10.11 -13.84 -8.55
N ASN A 147 -9.91 -13.24 -9.72
CA ASN A 147 -8.58 -12.93 -10.25
C ASN A 147 -7.80 -11.95 -9.37
N MET A 148 -8.49 -10.97 -8.77
CA MET A 148 -7.84 -9.99 -7.89
C MET A 148 -7.24 -10.68 -6.66
N PHE A 149 -8.02 -11.54 -6.01
CA PHE A 149 -7.55 -12.30 -4.85
C PHE A 149 -6.38 -13.22 -5.21
N LYS A 150 -6.53 -14.04 -6.26
CA LYS A 150 -5.48 -14.98 -6.72
C LYS A 150 -4.19 -14.27 -7.08
N TRP A 151 -4.28 -13.12 -7.75
CA TRP A 151 -3.11 -12.34 -8.13
C TRP A 151 -2.42 -11.76 -6.89
N THR A 152 -3.17 -11.19 -5.93
CA THR A 152 -2.62 -10.68 -4.67
C THR A 152 -1.99 -11.79 -3.83
N GLU A 153 -2.63 -12.95 -3.75
CA GLU A 153 -2.10 -14.13 -3.04
C GLU A 153 -0.78 -14.62 -3.63
N GLN A 154 -0.65 -14.70 -4.96
CA GLN A 154 0.59 -15.15 -5.57
C GLN A 154 1.73 -14.12 -5.43
N TYR A 155 1.37 -12.84 -5.39
CA TYR A 155 2.33 -11.74 -5.27
C TYR A 155 2.98 -11.68 -3.88
N LEU A 156 2.20 -11.88 -2.82
CA LEU A 156 2.64 -11.76 -1.43
C LEU A 156 3.65 -12.84 -1.04
#